data_AF-A0A0F8YIA3-F1
#
_entry.id   AF-A0A0F8YIA3-F1
#
_cell.length_a   1.000
_cell.length_b   1.000
_cell.length_c   1.000
_cell.angle_alpha   90.00
_cell.angle_beta   90.00
_cell.angle_gamma   90.00
#
_symmetry.space_group_name_H-M   'P 1'
#
loop_
_entity.id
_entity.type
_entity.pdbx_description
1 polymer ?
#
loop_
_entity_poly.entity_id
_entity_poly.type
_entity_poly.pdbx_seq_one_letter_code
_entity_poly.pdbx_strand_id
1 'polypeptide(L)' 'MKVFPHMNTSGPEVCPVCKTKDDKPVVLIGIDGTENGGNIQAKQIHLDCINLRCYEVDNKLIIYMLVGAV' A
#
# COMPACT_ATOMS: atom_id res chain seq x y z
N MET A 1 8.51 3.39 -6.47
CA MET A 1 8.09 2.94 -5.12
C MET A 1 9.32 2.84 -4.23
N LYS A 2 9.33 3.51 -3.07
CA LYS A 2 10.39 3.34 -2.08
C LYS A 2 9.99 2.21 -1.13
N VAL A 3 10.91 1.26 -0.93
CA VAL A 3 10.75 0.19 0.05
C VAL A 3 11.38 0.63 1.37
N PHE A 4 10.67 0.41 2.46
CA PHE A 4 11.18 0.60 3.82
C PHE A 4 11.51 -0.77 4.41
N PRO A 5 12.69 -0.96 5.05
CA PRO A 5 13.12 -2.28 5.52
C PRO A 5 12.22 -2.86 6.63
N HIS A 6 11.57 -1.99 7.40
CA HIS A 6 10.79 -2.34 8.58
C HIS A 6 9.43 -1.67 8.55
N MET A 7 8.43 -2.35 9.12
CA MET A 7 7.10 -1.79 9.33
C MET A 7 7.13 -0.82 10.51
N ASN A 8 6.47 0.33 10.40
CA ASN A 8 6.30 1.21 11.55
C ASN A 8 5.20 0.66 12.47
N THR A 9 5.61 0.04 13.58
CA THR A 9 4.73 -0.59 14.58
C THR A 9 4.25 0.34 15.69
N SER A 10 4.76 1.58 15.75
CA SER A 10 4.40 2.56 16.77
C SER A 10 2.95 3.06 16.66
N GLY A 11 2.33 2.92 15.49
CA GLY A 11 0.95 3.35 15.20
C GLY A 11 -0.08 2.21 15.25
N PRO A 12 -1.39 2.53 15.17
CA PRO A 12 -2.45 1.52 15.12
C PRO A 12 -2.51 0.76 13.77
N GLU A 13 -1.84 1.25 12.74
CA GLU A 13 -1.95 0.75 11.38
C GLU A 13 -1.42 -0.69 11.20
N VAL A 14 -2.18 -1.50 10.47
CA VAL A 14 -1.85 -2.87 10.07
C VAL A 14 -1.76 -2.93 8.54
N CYS A 15 -1.00 -3.89 8.02
CA CYS A 15 -1.04 -4.18 6.59
C CYS A 15 -2.49 -4.51 6.19
N PRO A 16 -3.09 -3.81 5.21
CA PRO A 16 -4.51 -3.96 4.91
C PRO A 16 -4.83 -5.30 4.22
N VAL A 17 -3.83 -6.05 3.79
CA VAL A 17 -3.99 -7.37 3.15
C VAL A 17 -4.03 -8.48 4.18
N CYS A 18 -2.95 -8.70 4.92
CA CYS A 18 -2.82 -9.78 5.90
C CYS A 18 -3.35 -9.42 7.30
N LYS A 19 -3.66 -8.14 7.54
CA LYS A 19 -4.15 -7.61 8.82
C LYS A 19 -3.18 -7.76 10.00
N THR A 20 -1.87 -7.95 9.74
CA THR A 20 -0.83 -8.03 10.78
C THR A 20 0.06 -6.78 10.82
N LYS A 21 0.88 -6.66 11.88
CA LYS A 21 1.96 -5.67 12.01
C LYS A 21 3.35 -6.31 12.03
N ASP A 22 3.51 -7.44 11.36
CA ASP A 22 4.77 -8.17 11.38
C ASP A 22 5.90 -7.26 10.88
N ASP A 23 7.05 -7.31 11.56
CA ASP A 23 8.20 -6.54 11.13
C ASP A 23 8.82 -7.15 9.87
N LYS A 24 8.47 -6.55 8.73
CA LYS A 24 8.87 -6.96 7.39
C LYS A 24 9.04 -5.71 6.52
N PRO A 25 9.70 -5.83 5.35
CA PRO A 25 9.74 -4.74 4.39
C PRO A 25 8.33 -4.29 3.98
N VAL A 26 8.11 -2.98 3.95
CA VAL A 26 6.84 -2.36 3.58
C VAL A 26 7.02 -1.32 2.49
N VAL A 27 5.91 -0.99 1.84
CA VAL A 27 5.80 0.13 0.90
C VAL A 27 4.70 1.06 1.39
N LEU A 28 4.85 2.35 1.08
CA LEU A 28 3.82 3.35 1.37
C LEU A 28 3.03 3.65 0.10
N ILE A 29 1.73 3.41 0.14
CA ILE A 29 0.80 3.76 -0.93
C ILE A 29 -0.02 4.96 -0.49
N GLY A 30 0.12 6.09 -1.19
CA GLY A 30 -0.64 7.32 -0.91
C GLY A 30 -2.14 7.10 -1.05
N ILE A 31 -2.93 7.80 -0.24
CA ILE A 31 -4.39 7.81 -0.32
C ILE A 31 -4.79 9.10 -1.03
N ASP A 32 -5.23 8.97 -2.28
CA ASP A 32 -5.68 10.10 -3.10
C ASP A 32 -6.78 10.90 -2.37
N GLY A 33 -6.70 12.23 -2.43
CA GLY A 33 -7.64 13.14 -1.78
C GLY A 33 -7.30 13.48 -0.32
N THR A 34 -6.17 12.98 0.20
CA THR A 34 -5.68 13.29 1.56
C THR A 34 -4.49 14.26 1.57
N GLU A 35 -4.23 14.92 0.44
CA GLU A 35 -3.14 15.86 0.27
C GLU A 35 -3.36 17.12 1.13
N ASN A 36 -2.32 17.53 1.85
CA ASN A 36 -2.30 18.78 2.60
C ASN A 36 -0.91 19.42 2.48
N GLY A 37 -0.79 20.40 1.58
CA GLY A 37 0.48 21.01 1.22
C GLY A 37 1.42 19.98 0.56
N GLY A 38 2.59 19.76 1.19
CA GLY A 38 3.58 18.77 0.71
C GLY A 38 3.40 17.36 1.29
N ASN A 39 2.33 17.09 2.03
CA ASN A 39 2.07 15.82 2.70
C ASN A 39 0.87 15.09 2.09
N ILE A 40 0.89 13.76 2.13
CA ILE A 40 -0.22 12.87 1.78
C ILE A 40 -0.31 11.76 2.83
N GLN A 41 -1.51 11.32 3.19
CA GLN A 41 -1.66 10.12 4.01
C GLN A 41 -1.33 8.89 3.18
N ALA A 42 -0.84 7.82 3.82
CA ALA A 42 -0.48 6.61 3.13
C ALA A 42 -0.84 5.36 3.93
N LYS A 43 -1.00 4.23 3.24
CA LYS A 43 -1.08 2.88 3.82
C LYS A 43 0.28 2.20 3.76
N GLN A 44 0.68 1.59 4.87
CA GLN A 44 1.81 0.66 4.91
C GLN A 44 1.33 -0.73 4.46
N ILE A 45 1.95 -1.28 3.43
CA ILE A 45 1.64 -2.61 2.91
C ILE A 45 2.91 -3.44 2.94
N HIS A 46 2.88 -4.64 3.52
CA HIS A 46 4.02 -5.56 3.43
C HIS A 46 4.32 -5.86 1.97
N LEU A 47 5.61 -5.84 1.63
CA LEU A 47 6.08 -6.05 0.26
C LEU A 47 5.64 -7.41 -0.29
N ASP A 48 5.63 -8.44 0.56
CA ASP A 48 5.18 -9.81 0.23
C ASP A 48 3.65 -9.95 0.09
N CYS A 49 2.89 -8.97 0.57
CA CYS A 49 1.43 -8.94 0.45
C CYS A 49 0.95 -8.23 -0.82
N ILE A 50 1.85 -7.62 -1.59
CA ILE A 50 1.50 -6.90 -2.82
C ILE A 50 0.99 -7.89 -3.88
N ASN A 51 -0.25 -7.70 -4.31
CA ASN A 51 -0.89 -8.45 -5.39
C ASN A 51 -1.47 -7.47 -6.41
N LEU A 52 -0.60 -6.99 -7.30
CA LEU A 52 -1.00 -6.05 -8.36
C LEU A 52 -1.61 -6.81 -9.53
N ARG A 53 -2.72 -6.28 -10.02
CA ARG A 53 -3.35 -6.66 -11.27
C ARG A 53 -3.37 -5.46 -12.20
N CYS A 54 -3.41 -5.70 -13.50
CA CYS A 54 -3.61 -4.63 -14.45
C CYS A 54 -4.59 -5.04 -15.54
N TYR A 55 -5.21 -4.02 -16.13
CA TYR A 55 -5.92 -4.16 -17.39
C TYR A 55 -5.71 -2.89 -18.22
N GLU A 56 -5.81 -3.05 -19.54
CA GLU A 56 -5.70 -1.96 -20.51
C GLU A 56 -7.08 -1.59 -21.03
N VAL A 57 -7.39 -0.29 -21.02
CA VAL A 57 -8.64 0.27 -21.56
C VAL A 57 -8.35 1.63 -22.17
N ASP A 58 -8.79 1.90 -23.40
CA ASP A 58 -8.62 3.19 -24.10
C ASP A 58 -7.16 3.74 -24.05
N ASN A 59 -6.17 2.88 -24.34
CA ASN A 59 -4.73 3.19 -24.25
C ASN A 59 -4.25 3.62 -22.85
N LYS A 60 -4.99 3.28 -21.79
CA LYS A 60 -4.61 3.48 -20.39
C LYS A 60 -4.30 2.14 -19.75
N LEU A 61 -3.15 2.07 -19.09
CA LEU A 61 -2.80 0.96 -18.21
C LEU A 61 -3.28 1.29 -16.79
N ILE A 62 -4.24 0.52 -16.28
CA ILE A 62 -4.74 0.66 -14.91
C ILE A 62 -4.09 -0.42 -14.07
N ILE A 63 -3.28 -0.03 -13.07
CA ILE A 63 -2.67 -0.93 -12.10
C ILE A 63 -3.43 -0.79 -10.79
N TYR A 64 -3.91 -1.90 -10.23
CA TYR A 64 -4.70 -1.91 -9.01
C TYR A 64 -4.33 -3.10 -8.13
N MET A 65 -4.65 -2.99 -6.84
CA MET A 65 -4.38 -4.02 -5.86
C MET A 65 -5.70 -4.50 -5.26
N LEU A 66 -5.88 -5.81 -5.15
CA LEU A 66 -7.00 -6.37 -4.40
C LEU A 66 -6.64 -6.43 -2.92
N VAL A 67 -7.53 -5.92 -2.06
CA VAL A 67 -7.34 -5.83 -0.62
C VAL A 67 -8.54 -6.46 0.07
N GLY A 68 -8.32 -7.46 0.92
CA GLY A 68 -9.38 -8.29 1.53
C GLY A 68 -9.30 -9.75 1.08
N ALA A 69 -9.82 -10.67 1.88
CA ALA A 69 -9.74 -12.11 1.64
C ALA A 69 -10.33 -12.47 0.27
N VAL A 70 -9.57 -13.25 -0.50
CA VAL A 70 -10.07 -14.06 -1.62
C VAL A 70 -10.73 -15.30 -1.06
#